data_AF-A0A7V0S1V7-F1
#
_entry.id   AF-A0A7V0S1V7-F1
#
_cell.length_a   1.000
_cell.length_b   1.000
_cell.length_c   1.000
_cell.angle_alpha   90.00
_cell.angle_beta   90.00
_cell.angle_gamma   90.00
#
_symmetry.space_group_name_H-M   'P 1'
#
loop_
_entity.id
_entity.type
_entity.pdbx_description
1 polymer ?
#
loop_
_entity_poly.entity_id
_entity_poly.type
_entity_poly.pdbx_seq_one_letter_code
_entity_poly.pdbx_strand_id
1 'polypeptide(L)'
;MQKIRFKIISLTLTLVFATIVSSMAQRNIEPTLLFSDSVNYHFSGEWQYLSTDIYLLNAEKFTTLINELDFVRAQNDRSGWFAKRSKLSEEYLEYLFITAKLKNVRFFGDNDITYPLYNFQISKDEEEKYRTFVSDNIESIRIIDNLPLYSASDFIDAEINVRAITNNDRDQILGLVASQLQNLSKMQTPTSAMLGIIGEFGNFIETNTKKKEYRFSSTIRLFEQKNFDTRLHSIRIYGLLTANSQPIELSTEPISALLNNNDNAKLTKPYLSELIGFTGYPLIVVANYKSLYRMEQVTGDEINFASIEQRKLKIENDYKTGLINAETYRQEKDFIGFITIFANLKNHLEVYSLNYKTGNTDAISGSLFKLAQYYRQLIKAHDEIRFKHRNNSTYQNVFRSEYESILGYASLYLNDDHNLKRLQKLVSTLITLDQKAVIENPNELEQHIEALRFAYVFKPIHTDQTLLGHLIKMHTLNLEQQLFATIFEEEIDKLNRTKATEKTKQAPEILRQMIRNTSCDLCRAKALD
;
A
#
# COMPACT_ATOMS: atom_id res chain seq x y z
N MET A 1 2.00 45.97 70.68
CA MET A 1 0.97 44.97 70.27
C MET A 1 0.88 44.74 68.74
N GLN A 2 1.24 45.68 67.85
CA GLN A 2 1.15 45.50 66.39
C GLN A 2 2.11 44.45 65.78
N LYS A 3 3.34 44.32 66.30
CA LYS A 3 4.34 43.35 65.75
C LYS A 3 3.99 41.88 65.97
N ILE A 4 3.17 41.57 66.97
CA ILE A 4 2.75 40.18 67.26
C ILE A 4 1.61 39.75 66.32
N ARG A 5 0.70 40.68 65.96
CA ARG A 5 -0.38 40.39 65.01
C ARG A 5 0.12 40.11 63.60
N PHE A 6 1.19 40.78 63.14
CA PHE A 6 1.76 40.53 61.80
C PHE A 6 2.45 39.17 61.68
N LYS A 7 3.13 38.71 62.74
CA LYS A 7 3.74 37.37 62.76
C LYS A 7 2.70 36.26 62.78
N ILE A 8 1.59 36.44 63.51
CA ILE A 8 0.51 35.45 63.55
C ILE A 8 -0.22 35.37 62.21
N ILE A 9 -0.47 36.50 61.53
CA ILE A 9 -1.11 36.51 60.20
C ILE A 9 -0.20 35.91 59.13
N SER A 10 1.11 36.16 59.19
CA SER A 10 2.07 35.56 58.25
C SER A 10 2.21 34.04 58.46
N LEU A 11 2.18 33.57 59.71
CA LEU A 11 2.25 32.15 60.05
C LEU A 11 0.95 31.40 59.70
N THR A 12 -0.24 32.02 59.86
CA THR A 12 -1.50 31.41 59.45
C THR A 12 -1.68 31.43 57.93
N LEU A 13 -1.22 32.46 57.23
CA LEU A 13 -1.29 32.51 55.76
C LEU A 13 -0.34 31.48 55.10
N THR A 14 0.84 31.23 55.68
CA THR A 14 1.74 30.17 55.20
C THR A 14 1.26 28.77 55.57
N LEU A 15 0.62 28.56 56.73
CA LEU A 15 0.00 27.26 57.05
C LEU A 15 -1.22 26.96 56.16
N VAL A 16 -2.00 27.97 55.80
CA VAL A 16 -3.16 27.81 54.90
C VAL A 16 -2.70 27.60 53.45
N PHE A 17 -1.64 28.29 52.99
CA PHE A 17 -1.07 28.00 51.66
C PHE A 17 -0.34 26.64 51.60
N ALA A 18 0.35 26.22 52.65
CA ALA A 18 1.02 24.91 52.69
C ALA A 18 0.02 23.75 52.72
N THR A 19 -1.17 23.94 53.31
CA THR A 19 -2.23 22.91 53.36
C THR A 19 -3.08 22.86 52.10
N ILE A 20 -3.22 23.97 51.36
CA ILE A 20 -3.94 24.00 50.08
C ILE A 20 -3.12 23.40 48.93
N VAL A 21 -1.78 23.46 49.00
CA VAL A 21 -0.91 22.88 47.96
C VAL A 21 -0.67 21.37 48.16
N SER A 22 -0.93 20.82 49.35
CA SER A 22 -0.70 19.40 49.67
C SER A 22 -1.92 18.48 49.55
N SER A 23 -3.02 18.91 48.90
CA SER A 23 -4.24 18.07 48.80
C SER A 23 -4.76 17.83 47.38
N MET A 24 -3.97 18.08 46.34
CA MET A 24 -4.16 17.36 45.09
C MET A 24 -3.43 16.03 45.21
N ALA A 25 -4.07 15.06 45.88
CA ALA A 25 -3.59 13.68 45.86
C ALA A 25 -3.41 13.28 44.39
N GLN A 26 -2.21 12.85 44.02
CA GLN A 26 -1.86 12.52 42.64
C GLN A 26 -2.64 11.26 42.26
N ARG A 27 -3.74 11.45 41.54
CA ARG A 27 -4.63 10.37 41.04
C ARG A 27 -4.16 9.79 39.70
N ASN A 28 -3.08 10.33 39.15
CA ASN A 28 -2.62 10.03 37.80
C ASN A 28 -1.45 9.03 37.84
N ILE A 29 -1.58 8.01 37.02
CA ILE A 29 -0.48 7.15 36.61
C ILE A 29 0.26 7.91 35.51
N GLU A 30 1.56 8.12 35.67
CA GLU A 30 2.41 8.87 34.75
C GLU A 30 3.08 7.91 33.75
N PRO A 31 2.77 8.03 32.45
CA PRO A 31 3.46 7.29 31.40
C PRO A 31 4.87 7.87 31.22
N THR A 32 5.89 7.11 31.57
CA THR A 32 7.29 7.50 31.44
C THR A 32 7.88 6.85 30.20
N LEU A 33 8.48 7.64 29.29
CA LEU A 33 9.16 7.10 28.12
C LEU A 33 10.46 6.42 28.56
N LEU A 34 10.54 5.11 28.35
CA LEU A 34 11.69 4.28 28.71
C LEU A 34 12.62 4.01 27.52
N PHE A 35 12.05 3.94 26.31
CA PHE A 35 12.81 3.71 25.09
C PHE A 35 12.10 4.35 23.89
N SER A 36 12.88 4.90 22.95
CA SER A 36 12.39 5.45 21.69
C SER A 36 13.50 5.38 20.65
N ASP A 37 13.30 4.61 19.59
CA ASP A 37 14.26 4.51 18.49
C ASP A 37 13.56 4.10 17.18
N SER A 38 14.26 4.29 16.06
CA SER A 38 13.78 3.99 14.70
C SER A 38 14.79 3.15 13.93
N VAL A 39 14.28 2.32 13.01
CA VAL A 39 15.11 1.48 12.14
C VAL A 39 16.06 2.35 11.28
N ASN A 40 17.27 1.84 11.03
CA ASN A 40 18.26 2.50 10.17
C ASN A 40 18.04 2.19 8.66
N TYR A 41 16.86 1.69 8.30
CA TYR A 41 16.52 1.33 6.93
C TYR A 41 16.08 2.58 6.13
N HIS A 42 16.63 2.73 4.92
CA HIS A 42 16.23 3.79 4.00
C HIS A 42 14.99 3.36 3.21
N PHE A 43 13.84 3.96 3.50
CA PHE A 43 12.62 3.75 2.73
C PHE A 43 12.75 4.37 1.33
N SER A 44 12.28 3.67 0.31
CA SER A 44 12.26 4.17 -1.08
C SER A 44 11.36 5.39 -1.21
N GLY A 45 11.62 6.26 -2.18
CA GLY A 45 10.83 7.48 -2.41
C GLY A 45 9.42 7.24 -2.99
N GLU A 46 8.96 6.00 -3.08
CA GLU A 46 7.58 5.69 -3.47
C GLU A 46 6.58 6.22 -2.44
N TRP A 47 5.30 6.29 -2.85
CA TRP A 47 4.24 6.65 -1.93
C TRP A 47 4.13 5.63 -0.79
N GLN A 48 4.05 6.12 0.44
CA GLN A 48 4.11 5.32 1.66
C GLN A 48 2.91 5.56 2.55
N TYR A 49 2.61 4.54 3.35
CA TYR A 49 1.60 4.58 4.38
C TYR A 49 2.18 4.20 5.73
N LEU A 50 1.49 4.60 6.79
CA LEU A 50 1.85 4.32 8.16
C LEU A 50 0.73 3.55 8.86
N SER A 51 1.09 2.50 9.58
CA SER A 51 0.21 1.78 10.49
C SER A 51 0.81 1.80 11.89
N THR A 52 -0.04 1.87 12.92
CA THR A 52 0.41 1.95 14.32
C THR A 52 -0.31 0.92 15.16
N ASP A 53 0.47 0.00 15.73
CA ASP A 53 0.00 -1.01 16.67
C ASP A 53 0.43 -0.63 18.10
N ILE A 54 -0.50 -0.75 19.05
CA ILE A 54 -0.24 -0.56 20.47
C ILE A 54 -0.40 -1.89 21.19
N TYR A 55 0.64 -2.28 21.92
CA TYR A 55 0.67 -3.48 22.76
C TYR A 55 0.68 -3.06 24.22
N LEU A 56 -0.17 -3.72 25.01
CA LEU A 56 -0.16 -3.61 26.47
C LEU A 56 0.52 -4.85 27.04
N LEU A 57 1.63 -4.69 27.75
CA LEU A 57 2.36 -5.79 28.42
C LEU A 57 2.19 -5.69 29.94
N ASN A 58 2.31 -6.84 30.63
CA ASN A 58 2.23 -6.96 32.09
C ASN A 58 0.95 -6.33 32.67
N ALA A 59 -0.19 -6.54 32.01
CA ALA A 59 -1.45 -5.90 32.38
C ALA A 59 -1.93 -6.35 33.77
N GLU A 60 -1.55 -7.54 34.21
CA GLU A 60 -1.79 -8.05 35.57
C GLU A 60 -1.16 -7.17 36.67
N LYS A 61 -0.15 -6.37 36.35
CA LYS A 61 0.52 -5.47 37.30
C LYS A 61 -0.26 -4.20 37.58
N PHE A 62 -1.36 -3.92 36.86
CA PHE A 62 -2.23 -2.78 37.17
C PHE A 62 -2.81 -2.84 38.58
N THR A 63 -3.10 -4.04 39.10
CA THR A 63 -3.54 -4.20 40.50
C THR A 63 -2.50 -3.71 41.49
N THR A 64 -1.20 -3.92 41.21
CA THR A 64 -0.13 -3.39 42.07
C THR A 64 -0.07 -1.87 41.94
N LEU A 65 -0.07 -1.37 40.71
CA LEU A 65 0.05 0.05 40.38
C LEU A 65 -1.07 0.90 41.01
N ILE A 66 -2.34 0.46 40.95
CA ILE A 66 -3.45 1.24 41.51
C ILE A 66 -3.39 1.33 43.04
N ASN A 67 -2.84 0.32 43.73
CA ASN A 67 -2.69 0.34 45.19
C ASN A 67 -1.49 1.18 45.64
N GLU A 68 -0.61 1.59 44.72
CA GLU A 68 0.48 2.55 44.99
C GLU A 68 0.01 4.02 44.93
N LEU A 69 -1.20 4.29 44.42
CA LEU A 69 -1.74 5.65 44.30
C LEU A 69 -1.91 6.33 45.67
N ASP A 70 -1.53 7.60 45.75
CA ASP A 70 -1.62 8.40 46.98
C ASP A 70 -3.05 8.50 47.52
N PHE A 71 -4.04 8.52 46.62
CA PHE A 71 -5.45 8.48 46.99
C PHE A 71 -5.81 7.23 47.84
N VAL A 72 -5.29 6.07 47.44
CA VAL A 72 -5.54 4.79 48.13
C VAL A 72 -4.80 4.74 49.46
N ARG A 73 -3.53 5.17 49.50
CA ARG A 73 -2.75 5.26 50.74
C ARG A 73 -3.39 6.22 51.75
N ALA A 74 -3.80 7.41 51.30
CA ALA A 74 -4.45 8.40 52.15
C ALA A 74 -5.84 7.95 52.64
N GLN A 75 -6.53 7.04 51.95
CA GLN A 75 -7.77 6.43 52.41
C GLN A 75 -7.50 5.36 53.49
N ASN A 76 -6.44 4.57 53.33
CA ASN A 76 -6.03 3.52 54.28
C ASN A 76 -5.40 4.10 55.57
N ASP A 77 -4.70 5.22 55.48
CA ASP A 77 -4.07 5.90 56.63
C ASP A 77 -5.07 6.71 57.50
N ARG A 78 -6.35 6.80 57.09
CA ARG A 78 -7.43 7.42 57.90
C ARG A 78 -7.88 6.51 59.04
N SER A 79 -6.97 6.11 59.93
CA SER A 79 -7.31 5.47 61.19
C SER A 79 -7.63 6.52 62.27
N GLY A 80 -8.89 6.62 62.69
CA GLY A 80 -9.28 7.47 63.84
C GLY A 80 -10.66 8.12 63.73
N TRP A 81 -11.01 8.92 64.75
CA TRP A 81 -12.33 9.56 64.95
C TRP A 81 -12.83 10.39 63.74
N PHE A 82 -11.92 10.84 62.86
CA PHE A 82 -12.24 11.56 61.62
C PHE A 82 -12.86 10.68 60.51
N ALA A 83 -12.65 9.36 60.52
CA ALA A 83 -13.26 8.44 59.55
C ALA A 83 -14.78 8.32 59.71
N LYS A 84 -15.33 8.58 60.91
CA LYS A 84 -16.77 8.49 61.19
C LYS A 84 -17.60 9.66 60.64
N ARG A 85 -16.98 10.79 60.28
CA ARG A 85 -17.68 12.00 59.81
C ARG A 85 -17.81 12.13 58.29
N SER A 86 -17.07 11.34 57.49
CA SER A 86 -17.03 11.48 56.03
C SER A 86 -17.96 10.52 55.25
N LYS A 87 -18.91 9.85 55.91
CA LYS A 87 -19.85 8.87 55.30
C LYS A 87 -20.77 9.42 54.18
N LEU A 88 -20.68 10.70 53.84
CA LEU A 88 -21.59 11.36 52.90
C LEU A 88 -21.13 11.34 51.43
N SER A 89 -19.92 10.88 51.14
CA SER A 89 -19.51 10.49 49.78
C SER A 89 -18.26 9.61 49.90
N GLU A 90 -18.44 8.29 50.03
CA GLU A 90 -17.31 7.37 49.89
C GLU A 90 -16.86 7.41 48.43
N GLU A 91 -15.80 8.18 48.20
CA GLU A 91 -15.08 8.20 46.94
C GLU A 91 -14.27 6.91 46.85
N TYR A 92 -14.48 6.14 45.78
CA TYR A 92 -13.72 4.92 45.50
C TYR A 92 -13.38 4.85 44.01
N LEU A 93 -12.27 4.17 43.71
CA LEU A 93 -11.85 3.92 42.33
C LEU A 93 -12.84 2.97 41.65
N GLU A 94 -13.35 3.38 40.49
CA GLU A 94 -14.31 2.59 39.71
C GLU A 94 -13.68 2.08 38.41
N TYR A 95 -12.87 2.90 37.74
CA TYR A 95 -12.23 2.52 36.48
C TYR A 95 -10.78 2.96 36.38
N LEU A 96 -10.00 2.21 35.60
CA LEU A 96 -8.71 2.63 35.07
C LEU A 96 -8.84 2.86 33.57
N PHE A 97 -8.74 4.12 33.16
CA PHE A 97 -8.98 4.54 31.78
C PHE A 97 -7.67 4.90 31.09
N ILE A 98 -7.41 4.26 29.94
CA ILE A 98 -6.21 4.45 29.13
C ILE A 98 -6.64 5.04 27.79
N THR A 99 -6.01 6.14 27.41
CA THR A 99 -6.25 6.82 26.13
C THR A 99 -4.95 7.00 25.37
N ALA A 100 -5.02 7.06 24.04
CA ALA A 100 -3.92 7.48 23.19
C ALA A 100 -4.35 8.70 22.37
N LYS A 101 -3.54 9.75 22.43
CA LYS A 101 -3.72 10.95 21.64
C LYS A 101 -2.70 10.94 20.50
N LEU A 102 -3.19 10.87 19.27
CA LEU A 102 -2.30 10.88 18.10
C LEU A 102 -1.99 12.32 17.70
N LYS A 103 -0.70 12.65 17.64
CA LYS A 103 -0.21 13.95 17.19
C LYS A 103 0.21 13.88 15.72
N ASN A 104 0.20 15.03 15.05
CA ASN A 104 0.68 15.21 13.67
C ASN A 104 -0.11 14.46 12.58
N VAL A 105 -1.33 13.97 12.89
CA VAL A 105 -2.20 13.31 11.91
C VAL A 105 -3.12 14.33 11.25
N ARG A 106 -2.57 15.14 10.34
CA ARG A 106 -3.32 16.19 9.60
C ARG A 106 -4.48 15.65 8.74
N PHE A 107 -4.52 14.34 8.52
CA PHE A 107 -5.59 13.67 7.77
C PHE A 107 -6.97 13.87 8.41
N PHE A 108 -7.02 14.03 9.75
CA PHE A 108 -8.25 14.28 10.49
C PHE A 108 -8.41 15.76 10.86
N GLY A 109 -7.84 16.68 10.07
CA GLY A 109 -7.86 18.11 10.35
C GLY A 109 -6.82 18.55 11.38
N ASP A 110 -6.94 19.79 11.86
CA ASP A 110 -5.97 20.42 12.76
C ASP A 110 -6.12 20.02 14.24
N ASN A 111 -7.15 19.26 14.58
CA ASN A 111 -7.43 18.84 15.95
C ASN A 111 -6.91 17.43 16.21
N ASP A 112 -6.18 17.25 17.31
CA ASP A 112 -5.73 15.93 17.76
C ASP A 112 -6.93 15.04 18.13
N ILE A 113 -6.91 13.79 17.67
CA ILE A 113 -7.91 12.77 18.07
C ILE A 113 -7.37 11.98 19.26
N THR A 114 -8.24 11.80 20.27
CA THR A 114 -7.97 10.97 21.45
C THR A 114 -8.81 9.70 21.41
N TYR A 115 -8.13 8.56 21.42
CA TYR A 115 -8.74 7.23 21.34
C TYR A 115 -8.85 6.59 22.73
N PRO A 116 -10.03 6.09 23.13
CA PRO A 116 -10.18 5.29 24.33
C PRO A 116 -9.61 3.89 24.07
N LEU A 117 -8.46 3.53 24.63
CA LEU A 117 -7.84 2.22 24.38
C LEU A 117 -8.41 1.13 25.28
N TYR A 118 -8.46 1.41 26.57
CA TYR A 118 -8.92 0.48 27.60
C TYR A 118 -9.69 1.23 28.68
N ASN A 119 -10.71 0.58 29.23
CA ASN A 119 -11.39 1.01 30.43
C ASN A 119 -11.58 -0.21 31.34
N PHE A 120 -10.62 -0.44 32.23
CA PHE A 120 -10.65 -1.58 33.14
C PHE A 120 -11.53 -1.28 34.34
N GLN A 121 -12.37 -2.24 34.70
CA GLN A 121 -13.17 -2.13 35.90
C GLN A 121 -12.32 -2.42 37.14
N ILE A 122 -12.48 -1.59 38.17
CA ILE A 122 -11.86 -1.76 39.46
C ILE A 122 -12.91 -2.26 40.44
N SER A 123 -12.53 -3.26 41.22
CA SER A 123 -13.29 -3.74 42.38
C SER A 123 -12.40 -3.73 43.62
N LYS A 124 -12.98 -4.03 44.77
CA LYS A 124 -12.24 -4.29 45.99
C LYS A 124 -12.36 -5.76 46.36
N ASP A 125 -11.29 -6.31 46.92
CA ASP A 125 -11.31 -7.65 47.50
C ASP A 125 -11.75 -7.64 48.97
N GLU A 126 -11.76 -8.83 49.60
CA GLU A 126 -12.15 -9.01 50.99
C GLU A 126 -11.24 -8.25 51.98
N GLU A 127 -10.03 -7.88 51.57
CA GLU A 127 -9.08 -7.09 52.36
C GLU A 127 -9.17 -5.58 52.03
N GLU A 128 -10.23 -5.15 51.35
CA GLU A 128 -10.43 -3.77 50.88
C GLU A 128 -9.34 -3.26 49.92
N LYS A 129 -8.49 -4.14 49.38
CA LYS A 129 -7.50 -3.78 48.37
C LYS A 129 -8.15 -3.71 47.01
N TYR A 130 -7.77 -2.72 46.22
CA TYR A 130 -8.30 -2.60 44.88
C TYR A 130 -7.74 -3.69 43.97
N ARG A 131 -8.59 -4.27 43.12
CA ARG A 131 -8.21 -5.22 42.07
C ARG A 131 -8.75 -4.77 40.72
N THR A 132 -7.91 -4.84 39.70
CA THR A 132 -8.29 -4.62 38.30
C THR A 132 -8.73 -5.93 37.67
N PHE A 133 -9.91 -5.96 37.07
CA PHE A 133 -10.26 -7.04 36.15
C PHE A 133 -9.69 -6.71 34.77
N VAL A 134 -8.69 -7.49 34.33
CA VAL A 134 -8.02 -7.30 33.04
C VAL A 134 -8.19 -8.56 32.18
N SER A 135 -9.00 -8.45 31.13
CA SER A 135 -9.12 -9.48 30.10
C SER A 135 -8.04 -9.28 29.04
N ASP A 136 -6.93 -10.02 29.17
CA ASP A 136 -5.73 -9.81 28.37
C ASP A 136 -5.62 -10.75 27.15
N ASN A 137 -6.70 -10.84 26.37
CA ASN A 137 -6.79 -11.77 25.23
C ASN A 137 -6.54 -11.10 23.86
N ILE A 138 -6.15 -9.81 23.83
CA ILE A 138 -5.80 -9.13 22.57
C ILE A 138 -4.30 -9.06 22.38
N GLU A 139 -3.88 -9.37 21.15
CA GLU A 139 -2.50 -9.27 20.71
C GLU A 139 -2.02 -7.82 20.64
N SER A 140 -2.74 -6.96 19.93
CA SER A 140 -2.47 -5.53 19.81
C SER A 140 -3.73 -4.75 19.41
N ILE A 141 -3.74 -3.45 19.71
CA ILE A 141 -4.75 -2.50 19.19
C ILE A 141 -4.12 -1.75 18.01
N ARG A 142 -4.65 -1.95 16.81
CA ARG A 142 -4.27 -1.15 15.64
C ARG A 142 -5.09 0.12 15.57
N ILE A 143 -4.50 1.24 15.98
CA ILE A 143 -5.22 2.53 16.01
C ILE A 143 -5.30 3.12 14.61
N ILE A 144 -4.24 3.00 13.81
CA ILE A 144 -4.21 3.49 12.42
C ILE A 144 -3.74 2.37 11.52
N ASP A 145 -4.42 2.19 10.39
CA ASP A 145 -4.00 1.29 9.31
C ASP A 145 -3.95 2.02 7.97
N ASN A 146 -2.76 2.04 7.38
CA ASN A 146 -2.45 2.63 6.09
C ASN A 146 -2.78 4.12 5.96
N LEU A 147 -2.34 4.95 6.91
CA LEU A 147 -2.40 6.40 6.79
C LEU A 147 -1.38 6.90 5.75
N PRO A 148 -1.79 7.65 4.72
CA PRO A 148 -0.85 8.20 3.74
C PRO A 148 0.11 9.21 4.37
N LEU A 149 1.42 9.03 4.14
CA LEU A 149 2.47 9.91 4.64
C LEU A 149 2.61 11.15 3.73
N TYR A 150 1.72 12.13 3.93
CA TYR A 150 1.61 13.30 3.05
C TYR A 150 2.72 14.36 3.15
N SER A 151 3.71 14.19 4.04
CA SER A 151 4.46 15.23 4.78
C SER A 151 4.18 15.26 6.29
N ALA A 152 3.50 14.24 6.82
CA ALA A 152 3.61 13.95 8.24
C ALA A 152 5.09 13.71 8.58
N SER A 153 5.52 14.10 9.80
CA SER A 153 6.80 13.66 10.32
C SER A 153 6.96 12.16 10.09
N ASP A 154 8.17 11.67 9.82
CA ASP A 154 8.45 10.25 9.57
C ASP A 154 7.95 9.30 10.69
N PHE A 155 7.47 9.87 11.81
CA PHE A 155 6.82 9.20 12.91
C PHE A 155 5.46 9.86 13.24
N ILE A 156 4.46 9.04 13.60
CA ILE A 156 3.34 9.48 14.43
C ILE A 156 3.77 9.33 15.88
N ASP A 157 3.54 10.39 16.66
CA ASP A 157 3.63 10.32 18.10
C ASP A 157 2.25 9.98 18.68
N ALA A 158 2.20 8.93 19.50
CA ALA A 158 1.04 8.59 20.31
C ALA A 158 1.36 8.97 21.75
N GLU A 159 0.72 10.03 22.25
CA GLU A 159 0.79 10.40 23.66
C GLU A 159 -0.20 9.54 24.44
N ILE A 160 0.33 8.61 25.23
CA ILE A 160 -0.48 7.77 26.11
C ILE A 160 -0.85 8.59 27.34
N ASN A 161 -2.11 8.49 27.77
CA ASN A 161 -2.63 9.10 28.97
C ASN A 161 -3.40 8.06 29.80
N VAL A 162 -3.05 7.91 31.07
CA VAL A 162 -3.67 6.94 31.99
C VAL A 162 -4.30 7.68 33.17
N ARG A 163 -5.57 7.40 33.46
CA ARG A 163 -6.34 8.07 34.50
C ARG A 163 -7.12 7.07 35.34
N ALA A 164 -7.01 7.19 36.66
CA ALA A 164 -7.87 6.47 37.60
C ALA A 164 -9.15 7.29 37.84
N ILE A 165 -10.30 6.71 37.55
CA ILE A 165 -11.61 7.38 37.58
C ILE A 165 -12.37 6.90 38.81
N THR A 166 -12.83 7.85 39.62
CA THR A 166 -13.67 7.58 40.79
C THR A 166 -15.15 7.57 40.42
N ASN A 167 -15.98 7.06 41.32
CA ASN A 167 -17.44 7.14 41.21
C ASN A 167 -17.99 8.58 41.05
N ASN A 168 -17.24 9.60 41.47
CA ASN A 168 -17.62 11.01 41.34
C ASN A 168 -17.17 11.63 40.01
N ASP A 169 -16.26 10.99 39.28
CA ASP A 169 -15.62 11.53 38.07
C ASP A 169 -16.23 10.97 36.77
N ARG A 170 -17.39 10.29 36.84
CA ARG A 170 -18.02 9.64 35.68
C ARG A 170 -18.32 10.59 34.51
N ASP A 171 -18.66 11.84 34.81
CA ASP A 171 -18.95 12.86 33.79
C ASP A 171 -17.72 13.22 32.95
N GLN A 172 -16.50 12.97 33.45
CA GLN A 172 -15.27 13.19 32.68
C GLN A 172 -15.18 12.27 31.46
N ILE A 173 -15.68 11.03 31.57
CA ILE A 173 -15.72 10.07 30.46
C ILE A 173 -16.64 10.60 29.37
N LEU A 174 -17.86 11.00 29.75
CA LEU A 174 -18.85 11.56 28.81
C LEU A 174 -18.37 12.87 28.19
N GLY A 175 -17.68 13.70 28.97
CA GLY A 175 -17.07 14.95 28.49
C GLY A 175 -16.00 14.72 27.42
N LEU A 176 -15.14 13.70 27.59
CA LEU A 176 -14.15 13.32 26.57
C LEU A 176 -14.84 12.88 25.29
N VAL A 177 -15.82 11.97 25.39
CA VAL A 177 -16.53 11.46 24.19
C VAL A 177 -17.28 12.59 23.48
N ALA A 178 -17.98 13.45 24.22
CA ALA A 178 -18.70 14.60 23.66
C ALA A 178 -17.75 15.57 22.94
N SER A 179 -16.60 15.88 23.53
CA SER A 179 -15.59 16.74 22.92
C SER A 179 -15.04 16.13 21.63
N GLN A 180 -14.74 14.83 21.61
CA GLN A 180 -14.24 14.15 20.42
C GLN A 180 -15.31 14.11 19.31
N LEU A 181 -16.56 13.76 19.63
CA LEU A 181 -17.65 13.76 18.65
C LEU A 181 -17.92 15.16 18.06
N GLN A 182 -17.85 16.21 18.89
CA GLN A 182 -17.98 17.60 18.43
C GLN A 182 -16.82 18.04 17.54
N ASN A 183 -15.61 17.52 17.78
CA ASN A 183 -14.47 17.78 16.90
C ASN A 183 -14.61 17.06 15.57
N LEU A 184 -15.04 15.79 15.58
CA LEU A 184 -15.32 15.00 14.37
C LEU A 184 -16.45 15.62 13.53
N SER A 185 -17.50 16.16 14.17
CA SER A 185 -18.64 16.75 13.45
C SER A 185 -18.31 18.03 12.69
N LYS A 186 -17.19 18.69 12.98
CA LYS A 186 -16.76 19.93 12.30
C LYS A 186 -16.02 19.66 10.99
N MET A 187 -15.72 18.41 10.66
CA MET A 187 -15.05 18.06 9.41
C MET A 187 -15.99 18.15 8.21
N GLN A 188 -15.54 18.77 7.12
CA GLN A 188 -16.34 18.97 5.92
C GLN A 188 -16.60 17.67 5.13
N THR A 189 -15.70 16.69 5.23
CA THR A 189 -15.77 15.41 4.48
C THR A 189 -15.48 14.21 5.39
N PRO A 190 -16.51 13.60 6.00
CA PRO A 190 -16.37 12.37 6.80
C PRO A 190 -15.77 11.22 6.00
N THR A 191 -14.70 10.59 6.50
CA THR A 191 -14.16 9.34 5.93
C THR A 191 -14.80 8.11 6.58
N SER A 192 -14.74 6.95 5.91
CA SER A 192 -15.20 5.66 6.49
C SER A 192 -14.51 5.34 7.82
N ALA A 193 -13.20 5.62 7.90
CA ALA A 193 -12.41 5.62 9.12
C ALA A 193 -13.05 6.43 10.26
N MET A 194 -13.51 7.65 9.97
CA MET A 194 -14.15 8.51 10.96
C MET A 194 -15.47 7.95 11.47
N LEU A 195 -16.27 7.33 10.60
CA LEU A 195 -17.49 6.62 11.01
C LEU A 195 -17.17 5.44 11.92
N GLY A 196 -16.07 4.71 11.65
CA GLY A 196 -15.56 3.66 12.54
C GLY A 196 -15.20 4.19 13.94
N ILE A 197 -14.52 5.34 14.02
CA ILE A 197 -14.21 6.02 15.28
C ILE A 197 -15.49 6.37 16.06
N ILE A 198 -16.50 6.93 15.38
CA ILE A 198 -17.79 7.26 16.00
C ILE A 198 -18.46 5.99 16.54
N GLY A 199 -18.43 4.89 15.78
CA GLY A 199 -18.91 3.59 16.22
C GLY A 199 -18.23 3.10 17.50
N GLU A 200 -16.91 3.24 17.61
CA GLU A 200 -16.16 2.89 18.81
C GLU A 200 -16.51 3.76 20.02
N PHE A 201 -16.70 5.06 19.84
CA PHE A 201 -17.22 5.91 20.92
C PHE A 201 -18.61 5.49 21.38
N GLY A 202 -19.48 5.05 20.46
CA GLY A 202 -20.78 4.45 20.78
C GLY A 202 -20.65 3.17 21.61
N ASN A 203 -19.80 2.24 21.17
CA ASN A 203 -19.50 1.00 21.89
C ASN A 203 -18.94 1.28 23.29
N PHE A 204 -18.07 2.29 23.41
CA PHE A 204 -17.50 2.70 24.69
C PHE A 204 -18.57 3.22 25.65
N ILE A 205 -19.47 4.10 25.19
CA ILE A 205 -20.60 4.57 26.00
C ILE A 205 -21.47 3.40 26.43
N GLU A 206 -21.87 2.53 25.51
CA GLU A 206 -22.72 1.38 25.81
C GLU A 206 -22.09 0.47 26.88
N THR A 207 -20.81 0.16 26.72
CA THR A 207 -20.06 -0.71 27.63
C THR A 207 -19.93 -0.07 29.02
N ASN A 208 -19.67 1.23 29.07
CA ASN A 208 -19.59 1.99 30.32
C ASN A 208 -20.96 2.04 31.04
N THR A 209 -22.07 2.23 30.31
CA THR A 209 -23.42 2.18 30.92
C THR A 209 -23.75 0.82 31.50
N LYS A 210 -23.25 -0.26 30.90
CA LYS A 210 -23.38 -1.64 31.39
C LYS A 210 -22.37 -2.01 32.48
N LYS A 211 -21.48 -1.09 32.88
CA LYS A 211 -20.38 -1.31 33.84
C LYS A 211 -19.51 -2.51 33.49
N LYS A 212 -19.23 -2.68 32.21
CA LYS A 212 -18.33 -3.73 31.69
C LYS A 212 -16.98 -3.14 31.35
N GLU A 213 -15.97 -4.00 31.27
CA GLU A 213 -14.68 -3.60 30.69
C GLU A 213 -14.86 -3.17 29.24
N TYR A 214 -14.21 -2.09 28.84
CA TYR A 214 -14.15 -1.67 27.45
C TYR A 214 -12.73 -1.79 26.91
N ARG A 215 -12.65 -2.12 25.63
CA ARG A 215 -11.42 -2.22 24.87
C ARG A 215 -11.68 -1.78 23.45
N PHE A 216 -10.81 -0.94 22.92
CA PHE A 216 -10.87 -0.54 21.53
C PHE A 216 -10.67 -1.75 20.62
N SER A 217 -11.59 -1.96 19.69
CA SER A 217 -11.58 -3.14 18.83
C SER A 217 -11.56 -2.82 17.34
N SER A 218 -12.02 -1.63 16.95
CA SER A 218 -11.98 -1.21 15.55
C SER A 218 -10.57 -0.82 15.13
N THR A 219 -10.21 -1.20 13.92
CA THR A 219 -9.04 -0.67 13.24
C THR A 219 -9.47 0.50 12.37
N ILE A 220 -8.79 1.64 12.45
CA ILE A 220 -9.07 2.77 11.56
C ILE A 220 -8.35 2.52 10.25
N ARG A 221 -9.05 1.87 9.32
CA ARG A 221 -8.51 1.60 8.00
C ARG A 221 -8.85 2.74 7.05
N LEU A 222 -7.81 3.39 6.56
CA LEU A 222 -7.94 4.49 5.60
C LEU A 222 -7.82 4.03 4.16
N PHE A 223 -7.05 2.97 3.94
CA PHE A 223 -6.84 2.41 2.62
C PHE A 223 -6.91 0.89 2.67
N GLU A 224 -7.76 0.33 1.80
CA GLU A 224 -7.97 -1.10 1.66
C GLU A 224 -7.18 -1.64 0.47
N GLN A 225 -6.03 -2.25 0.76
CA GLN A 225 -5.39 -3.19 -0.15
C GLN A 225 -4.96 -4.45 0.60
N LYS A 226 -4.99 -5.58 -0.09
CA LYS A 226 -4.72 -6.89 0.50
C LYS A 226 -3.22 -7.17 0.69
N ASN A 227 -2.34 -6.41 0.03
CA ASN A 227 -0.91 -6.72 -0.07
C ASN A 227 -0.04 -5.48 0.18
N PHE A 228 0.16 -5.11 1.45
CA PHE A 228 1.17 -4.12 1.82
C PHE A 228 2.48 -4.82 2.20
N ASP A 229 3.61 -4.33 1.67
CA ASP A 229 4.94 -4.68 2.22
C ASP A 229 5.19 -3.83 3.46
N THR A 230 4.65 -4.31 4.58
CA THR A 230 4.68 -3.60 5.86
C THR A 230 5.98 -3.91 6.59
N ARG A 231 6.73 -2.87 6.96
CA ARG A 231 8.00 -2.99 7.68
C ARG A 231 7.99 -2.16 8.95
N LEU A 232 8.61 -2.68 10.00
CA LEU A 232 8.76 -1.95 11.24
C LEU A 232 9.59 -0.68 10.98
N HIS A 233 9.13 0.45 11.52
CA HIS A 233 9.78 1.74 11.36
C HIS A 233 10.33 2.26 12.69
N SER A 234 9.54 2.21 13.76
CA SER A 234 9.97 2.72 15.07
C SER A 234 9.23 2.04 16.21
N ILE A 235 9.89 1.96 17.36
CA ILE A 235 9.30 1.47 18.61
C ILE A 235 9.46 2.55 19.68
N ARG A 236 8.38 2.76 20.45
CA ARG A 236 8.42 3.52 21.71
C ARG A 236 7.87 2.66 22.83
N ILE A 237 8.52 2.68 23.99
CA ILE A 237 8.10 1.91 25.17
C ILE A 237 7.85 2.89 26.31
N TYR A 238 6.63 2.85 26.85
CA TYR A 238 6.21 3.63 27.99
C TYR A 238 6.00 2.71 29.20
N GLY A 239 6.65 3.04 30.32
CA GLY A 239 6.36 2.44 31.62
C GLY A 239 5.25 3.21 32.31
N LEU A 240 4.27 2.51 32.85
CA LEU A 240 3.18 3.12 33.61
C LEU A 240 3.54 3.12 35.10
N LEU A 241 3.84 4.31 35.63
CA LEU A 241 4.38 4.49 36.97
C LEU A 241 3.52 5.42 37.82
N THR A 242 3.72 5.38 39.14
CA THR A 242 3.25 6.40 40.09
C THR A 242 4.45 7.10 40.72
N ALA A 243 4.20 8.19 41.46
CA ALA A 243 5.24 8.86 42.24
C ALA A 243 5.93 7.94 43.28
N ASN A 244 5.27 6.83 43.65
CA ASN A 244 5.75 5.87 44.64
C ASN A 244 6.41 4.64 44.02
N SER A 245 6.44 4.54 42.70
CA SER A 245 6.95 3.36 42.00
C SER A 245 8.48 3.33 42.01
N GLN A 246 9.05 2.13 41.94
CA GLN A 246 10.50 1.99 41.81
C GLN A 246 10.98 2.48 40.43
N PRO A 247 12.17 3.11 40.35
CA PRO A 247 12.77 3.47 39.07
C PRO A 247 12.90 2.25 38.15
N ILE A 248 12.55 2.42 36.87
CA ILE A 248 12.69 1.36 35.86
C ILE A 248 14.00 1.55 35.10
N GLU A 249 14.82 0.50 35.05
CA GLU A 249 15.91 0.37 34.08
C GLU A 249 15.57 -0.78 33.12
N LEU A 250 15.45 -0.47 31.82
CA LEU A 250 15.25 -1.47 30.77
C LEU A 250 16.57 -1.78 30.07
N SER A 251 16.82 -3.05 29.78
CA SER A 251 17.87 -3.44 28.84
C SER A 251 17.42 -3.08 27.42
N THR A 252 18.10 -2.12 26.80
CA THR A 252 17.73 -1.61 25.47
C THR A 252 18.44 -2.33 24.33
N GLU A 253 19.53 -3.04 24.61
CA GLU A 253 20.34 -3.75 23.60
C GLU A 253 19.52 -4.71 22.71
N PRO A 254 18.63 -5.57 23.24
CA PRO A 254 17.86 -6.48 22.39
C PRO A 254 16.89 -5.73 21.46
N ILE A 255 16.33 -4.63 21.94
CA ILE A 255 15.37 -3.80 21.19
C ILE A 255 16.09 -3.03 20.08
N SER A 256 17.26 -2.47 20.38
CA SER A 256 18.12 -1.83 19.38
C SER A 256 18.63 -2.83 18.34
N ALA A 257 18.97 -4.06 18.74
CA ALA A 257 19.36 -5.12 17.81
C ALA A 257 18.21 -5.51 16.86
N LEU A 258 16.98 -5.58 17.37
CA LEU A 258 15.79 -5.79 16.54
C LEU A 258 15.61 -4.68 15.50
N LEU A 259 15.80 -3.41 15.87
CA LEU A 259 15.67 -2.29 14.94
C LEU A 259 16.81 -2.20 13.91
N ASN A 260 17.97 -2.77 14.23
CA ASN A 260 19.12 -2.83 13.33
C ASN A 260 19.10 -4.04 12.40
N ASN A 261 18.38 -5.11 12.76
CA ASN A 261 18.15 -6.24 11.86
C ASN A 261 17.04 -5.88 10.87
N ASN A 262 17.36 -5.93 9.57
CA ASN A 262 16.46 -5.61 8.45
C ASN A 262 15.32 -6.65 8.23
N ASP A 263 14.94 -7.40 9.25
CA ASP A 263 13.90 -8.42 9.12
C ASP A 263 12.50 -7.78 9.24
N ASN A 264 11.61 -8.17 8.33
CA ASN A 264 10.19 -7.81 8.31
C ASN A 264 9.42 -8.50 9.46
N ALA A 265 9.94 -8.43 10.68
CA ALA A 265 9.35 -9.08 11.84
C ALA A 265 8.04 -8.39 12.23
N LYS A 266 6.93 -9.10 12.06
CA LYS A 266 5.66 -8.70 12.65
C LYS A 266 5.77 -8.90 14.16
N LEU A 267 5.61 -7.82 14.94
CA LEU A 267 5.75 -7.91 16.38
C LEU A 267 4.53 -8.59 16.99
N THR A 268 4.80 -9.52 17.89
CA THR A 268 3.80 -10.20 18.71
C THR A 268 4.04 -9.87 20.17
N LYS A 269 2.98 -9.91 20.97
CA LYS A 269 3.01 -9.64 22.40
C LYS A 269 3.93 -10.62 23.15
N PRO A 270 3.92 -11.94 22.90
CA PRO A 270 4.88 -12.85 23.54
C PRO A 270 6.33 -12.53 23.18
N TYR A 271 6.59 -12.24 21.90
CA TYR A 271 7.92 -11.87 21.43
C TYR A 271 8.43 -10.59 22.10
N LEU A 272 7.59 -9.55 22.18
CA LEU A 272 7.93 -8.30 22.87
C LEU A 272 8.16 -8.51 24.37
N SER A 273 7.37 -9.38 25.01
CA SER A 273 7.52 -9.69 26.43
C SER A 273 8.85 -10.39 26.72
N GLU A 274 9.25 -11.34 25.88
CA GLU A 274 10.54 -12.03 25.96
C GLU A 274 11.71 -11.08 25.67
N LEU A 275 11.59 -10.26 24.61
CA LEU A 275 12.63 -9.33 24.19
C LEU A 275 12.92 -8.24 25.23
N ILE A 276 11.87 -7.71 25.87
CA ILE A 276 12.00 -6.65 26.88
C ILE A 276 12.39 -7.24 28.24
N GLY A 277 11.88 -8.45 28.57
CA GLY A 277 12.24 -9.16 29.81
C GLY A 277 11.81 -8.48 31.12
N PHE A 278 11.07 -7.37 31.05
CA PHE A 278 10.64 -6.60 32.21
C PHE A 278 9.24 -7.01 32.66
N THR A 279 9.05 -7.23 33.97
CA THR A 279 7.78 -7.68 34.56
C THR A 279 7.34 -6.86 35.79
N GLY A 280 8.04 -5.77 36.11
CA GLY A 280 7.79 -4.99 37.33
C GLY A 280 6.50 -4.18 37.31
N TYR A 281 6.22 -3.53 36.18
CA TYR A 281 5.08 -2.63 35.97
C TYR A 281 4.46 -2.84 34.58
N PRO A 282 3.21 -2.38 34.37
CA PRO A 282 2.58 -2.40 33.05
C PRO A 282 3.37 -1.56 32.05
N LEU A 283 3.54 -2.09 30.84
CA LEU A 283 4.21 -1.38 29.74
C LEU A 283 3.25 -1.16 28.58
N ILE A 284 3.39 -0.03 27.90
CA ILE A 284 2.74 0.22 26.60
C ILE A 284 3.82 0.35 25.54
N VAL A 285 3.77 -0.54 24.55
CA VAL A 285 4.67 -0.51 23.40
C VAL A 285 3.90 0.03 22.19
N VAL A 286 4.40 1.11 21.61
CA VAL A 286 3.88 1.70 20.38
C VAL A 286 4.82 1.34 19.25
N ALA A 287 4.35 0.52 18.31
CA ALA A 287 5.10 0.13 17.12
C ALA A 287 4.49 0.79 15.89
N ASN A 288 5.30 1.56 15.18
CA ASN A 288 4.92 2.15 13.89
C ASN A 288 5.52 1.32 12.77
N TYR A 289 4.72 1.09 11.73
CA TYR A 289 5.09 0.36 10.53
C TYR A 289 4.88 1.24 9.30
N LYS A 290 5.85 1.23 8.38
CA LYS A 290 5.71 1.85 7.07
C LYS A 290 5.41 0.79 6.02
N SER A 291 4.51 1.10 5.10
CA SER A 291 4.23 0.26 3.93
C SER A 291 4.32 1.07 2.65
N LEU A 292 4.72 0.42 1.57
CA LEU A 292 4.78 1.03 0.25
C LEU A 292 3.45 0.85 -0.49
N TYR A 293 3.09 1.83 -1.30
CA TYR A 293 2.02 1.69 -2.28
C TYR A 293 2.32 0.53 -3.21
N ARG A 294 1.33 -0.35 -3.36
CA ARG A 294 1.36 -1.42 -4.34
C ARG A 294 0.16 -1.31 -5.24
N MET A 295 0.37 -1.60 -6.50
CA MET A 295 -0.72 -1.66 -7.45
C MET A 295 -1.59 -2.90 -7.15
N GLU A 296 -2.90 -2.77 -7.27
CA GLU A 296 -3.79 -3.94 -7.26
C GLU A 296 -3.50 -4.78 -8.50
N GLN A 297 -2.96 -5.98 -8.27
CA GLN A 297 -2.64 -6.96 -9.32
C GLN A 297 -3.89 -7.28 -10.12
N VAL A 298 -3.75 -7.36 -11.44
CA VAL A 298 -4.86 -7.68 -12.33
C VAL A 298 -4.45 -8.82 -13.25
N THR A 299 -5.24 -9.88 -13.27
CA THR A 299 -5.05 -10.97 -14.24
C THR A 299 -5.69 -10.62 -15.58
N GLY A 300 -5.21 -11.20 -16.68
CA GLY A 300 -5.77 -10.95 -18.01
C GLY A 300 -7.27 -11.27 -18.13
N ASP A 301 -7.74 -12.25 -17.36
CA ASP A 301 -9.14 -12.68 -17.37
C ASP A 301 -10.07 -11.69 -16.64
N GLU A 302 -9.59 -11.07 -15.55
CA GLU A 302 -10.33 -10.07 -14.78
C GLU A 302 -10.51 -8.75 -15.54
N ILE A 303 -9.62 -8.45 -16.50
CA ILE A 303 -9.70 -7.21 -17.27
C ILE A 303 -10.89 -7.26 -18.24
N ASN A 304 -11.84 -6.36 -18.02
CA ASN A 304 -12.97 -6.03 -18.89
C ASN A 304 -13.40 -4.57 -18.69
N PHE A 305 -14.23 -4.02 -19.58
CA PHE A 305 -14.64 -2.61 -19.52
C PHE A 305 -15.32 -2.20 -18.20
N ALA A 306 -16.08 -3.10 -17.57
CA ALA A 306 -16.74 -2.82 -16.29
C ALA A 306 -15.72 -2.69 -15.15
N SER A 307 -14.76 -3.62 -15.06
CA SER A 307 -13.66 -3.59 -14.08
C SER A 307 -12.79 -2.34 -14.24
N ILE A 308 -12.57 -1.88 -15.48
CA ILE A 308 -11.78 -0.69 -15.79
C ILE A 308 -12.50 0.58 -15.29
N GLU A 309 -13.80 0.73 -15.54
CA GLU A 309 -14.55 1.89 -15.04
C GLU A 309 -14.66 1.88 -13.51
N GLN A 310 -14.82 0.71 -12.89
CA GLN A 310 -14.75 0.59 -11.43
C GLN A 310 -13.40 1.04 -10.87
N ARG A 311 -12.28 0.59 -11.48
CA ARG A 311 -10.94 1.01 -11.08
C ARG A 311 -10.75 2.51 -11.24
N LYS A 312 -11.21 3.09 -12.34
CA LYS A 312 -11.14 4.54 -12.61
C LYS A 312 -11.87 5.36 -11.56
N LEU A 313 -13.07 4.95 -11.15
CA LEU A 313 -13.82 5.61 -10.07
C LEU A 313 -13.10 5.50 -8.73
N LYS A 314 -12.56 4.31 -8.42
CA LYS A 314 -11.78 4.06 -7.20
C LYS A 314 -10.55 4.98 -7.14
N ILE A 315 -9.71 4.96 -8.18
CA ILE A 315 -8.47 5.77 -8.25
C ILE A 315 -8.77 7.28 -8.19
N GLU A 316 -9.85 7.73 -8.84
CA GLU A 316 -10.28 9.14 -8.77
C GLU A 316 -10.69 9.54 -7.34
N ASN A 317 -11.41 8.66 -6.64
CA ASN A 317 -11.81 8.88 -5.25
C ASN A 317 -10.59 8.84 -4.32
N ASP A 318 -9.70 7.87 -4.49
CA ASP A 318 -8.47 7.74 -3.71
C ASP A 318 -7.59 8.99 -3.85
N TYR A 319 -7.49 9.57 -5.04
CA TYR A 319 -6.77 10.82 -5.25
C TYR A 319 -7.47 12.02 -4.59
N LYS A 320 -8.80 12.16 -4.75
CA LYS A 320 -9.57 13.25 -4.15
C LYS A 320 -9.56 13.24 -2.63
N THR A 321 -9.52 12.06 -2.04
CA THR A 321 -9.45 11.86 -0.57
C THR A 321 -8.02 11.86 -0.05
N GLY A 322 -7.03 11.96 -0.94
CA GLY A 322 -5.62 11.99 -0.60
C GLY A 322 -5.01 10.65 -0.18
N LEU A 323 -5.65 9.53 -0.51
CA LEU A 323 -5.07 8.21 -0.27
C LEU A 323 -3.86 7.92 -1.16
N ILE A 324 -3.76 8.60 -2.31
CA ILE A 324 -2.62 8.52 -3.23
C ILE A 324 -2.14 9.92 -3.64
N ASN A 325 -0.84 10.06 -3.91
CA ASN A 325 -0.28 11.31 -4.41
C ASN A 325 -0.50 11.50 -5.93
N ALA A 326 -0.21 12.71 -6.43
CA ALA A 326 -0.42 13.06 -7.84
C ALA A 326 0.40 12.21 -8.81
N GLU A 327 1.59 11.75 -8.40
CA GLU A 327 2.45 10.92 -9.24
C GLU A 327 1.88 9.50 -9.39
N THR A 328 1.47 8.88 -8.28
CA THR A 328 0.80 7.57 -8.27
C THR A 328 -0.50 7.63 -9.07
N TYR A 329 -1.30 8.69 -8.88
CA TYR A 329 -2.52 8.91 -9.64
C TYR A 329 -2.27 9.01 -11.14
N ARG A 330 -1.21 9.71 -11.57
CA ARG A 330 -0.83 9.81 -13.00
C ARG A 330 -0.45 8.45 -13.58
N GLN A 331 0.34 7.65 -12.86
CA GLN A 331 0.74 6.32 -13.32
C GLN A 331 -0.44 5.35 -13.37
N GLU A 332 -1.35 5.39 -12.39
CA GLU A 332 -2.60 4.62 -12.43
C GLU A 332 -3.47 5.00 -13.64
N LYS A 333 -3.56 6.29 -14.02
CA LYS A 333 -4.27 6.70 -15.24
C LYS A 333 -3.62 6.20 -16.51
N ASP A 334 -2.29 6.27 -16.59
CA ASP A 334 -1.54 5.71 -17.73
C ASP A 334 -1.79 4.19 -17.82
N PHE A 335 -1.82 3.48 -16.68
CA PHE A 335 -2.10 2.05 -16.61
C PHE A 335 -3.54 1.72 -17.03
N ILE A 336 -4.53 2.49 -16.56
CA ILE A 336 -5.94 2.38 -16.98
C ILE A 336 -6.06 2.55 -18.50
N GLY A 337 -5.37 3.52 -19.09
CA GLY A 337 -5.33 3.70 -20.54
C GLY A 337 -4.74 2.49 -21.26
N PHE A 338 -3.68 1.92 -20.73
CA PHE A 338 -3.02 0.73 -21.26
C PHE A 338 -3.90 -0.53 -21.20
N ILE A 339 -4.51 -0.84 -20.05
CA ILE A 339 -5.40 -2.00 -19.92
C ILE A 339 -6.70 -1.83 -20.73
N THR A 340 -7.09 -0.60 -21.06
CA THR A 340 -8.20 -0.35 -22.01
C THR A 340 -7.84 -0.81 -23.42
N ILE A 341 -6.60 -0.60 -23.87
CA ILE A 341 -6.13 -1.12 -25.16
C ILE A 341 -6.13 -2.66 -25.13
N PHE A 342 -5.68 -3.26 -24.02
CA PHE A 342 -5.72 -4.71 -23.83
C PHE A 342 -7.15 -5.28 -23.82
N ALA A 343 -8.10 -4.62 -23.16
CA ALA A 343 -9.50 -5.04 -23.16
C ALA A 343 -10.12 -5.04 -24.57
N ASN A 344 -9.76 -4.05 -25.42
CA ASN A 344 -10.15 -4.04 -26.82
C ASN A 344 -9.55 -5.21 -27.60
N LEU A 345 -8.25 -5.53 -27.38
CA LEU A 345 -7.61 -6.71 -27.98
C LEU A 345 -8.37 -7.99 -27.60
N LYS A 346 -8.67 -8.17 -26.30
CA LYS A 346 -9.40 -9.34 -25.77
C LYS A 346 -10.80 -9.46 -26.37
N ASN A 347 -11.56 -8.37 -26.43
CA ASN A 347 -12.88 -8.37 -27.06
C ASN A 347 -12.81 -8.83 -28.53
N HIS A 348 -11.81 -8.34 -29.28
CA HIS A 348 -11.63 -8.75 -30.67
C HIS A 348 -11.09 -10.18 -30.84
N LEU A 349 -10.45 -10.76 -29.81
CA LEU A 349 -10.08 -12.18 -29.80
C LEU A 349 -11.32 -13.06 -29.69
N GLU A 350 -12.30 -12.67 -28.89
CA GLU A 350 -13.59 -13.38 -28.78
C GLU A 350 -14.35 -13.32 -30.12
N VAL A 351 -14.39 -12.15 -30.76
CA VAL A 351 -14.99 -11.97 -32.10
C VAL A 351 -14.26 -12.84 -33.14
N TYR A 352 -12.93 -12.86 -33.12
CA TYR A 352 -12.14 -13.72 -33.99
C TYR A 352 -12.44 -15.20 -33.76
N SER A 353 -12.47 -15.66 -32.50
CA SER A 353 -12.76 -17.06 -32.16
C SER A 353 -14.12 -17.51 -32.70
N LEU A 354 -15.14 -16.65 -32.61
CA LEU A 354 -16.46 -16.91 -33.17
C LEU A 354 -16.44 -16.99 -34.70
N ASN A 355 -15.76 -16.05 -35.36
CA ASN A 355 -15.62 -16.04 -36.82
C ASN A 355 -14.81 -17.23 -37.35
N TYR A 356 -13.79 -17.64 -36.61
CA TYR A 356 -12.97 -18.81 -36.93
C TYR A 356 -13.79 -20.10 -36.87
N LYS A 357 -14.61 -20.27 -35.82
CA LYS A 357 -15.53 -21.42 -35.68
C LYS A 357 -16.60 -21.48 -36.77
N THR A 358 -17.07 -20.33 -37.24
CA THR A 358 -18.10 -20.24 -38.29
C THR A 358 -17.54 -20.34 -39.71
N GLY A 359 -16.22 -20.31 -39.89
CA GLY A 359 -15.55 -20.46 -41.20
C GLY A 359 -15.73 -19.28 -42.16
N ASN A 360 -16.24 -18.14 -41.68
CA ASN A 360 -16.45 -16.95 -42.51
C ASN A 360 -15.10 -16.24 -42.76
N THR A 361 -14.49 -16.51 -43.91
CA THR A 361 -13.17 -16.00 -44.32
C THR A 361 -13.09 -14.47 -44.33
N ASP A 362 -14.18 -13.78 -44.69
CA ASP A 362 -14.26 -12.32 -44.71
C ASP A 362 -14.22 -11.75 -43.29
N ALA A 363 -15.02 -12.32 -42.39
CA ALA A 363 -15.08 -11.92 -41.01
C ALA A 363 -13.79 -12.25 -40.25
N ILE A 364 -13.15 -13.39 -40.57
CA ILE A 364 -11.84 -13.80 -40.05
C ILE A 364 -10.78 -12.77 -40.44
N SER A 365 -10.71 -12.38 -41.73
CA SER A 365 -9.75 -11.41 -42.24
C SER A 365 -9.88 -10.05 -41.56
N GLY A 366 -11.11 -9.52 -41.43
CA GLY A 366 -11.39 -8.26 -40.73
C GLY A 366 -11.03 -8.32 -39.24
N SER A 367 -11.31 -9.45 -38.58
CA SER A 367 -11.00 -9.66 -37.16
C SER A 367 -9.48 -9.73 -36.92
N LEU A 368 -8.74 -10.49 -37.73
CA LEU A 368 -7.28 -10.57 -37.66
C LEU A 368 -6.64 -9.20 -37.91
N PHE A 369 -7.14 -8.43 -38.87
CA PHE A 369 -6.61 -7.09 -39.10
C PHE A 369 -6.80 -6.18 -37.87
N LYS A 370 -7.98 -6.23 -37.24
CA LYS A 370 -8.25 -5.49 -35.99
C LYS A 370 -7.35 -5.95 -34.84
N LEU A 371 -7.14 -7.25 -34.69
CA LEU A 371 -6.21 -7.81 -33.69
C LEU A 371 -4.78 -7.31 -33.91
N ALA A 372 -4.31 -7.24 -35.16
CA ALA A 372 -2.99 -6.70 -35.47
C ALA A 372 -2.87 -5.21 -35.09
N GLN A 373 -3.93 -4.42 -35.30
CA GLN A 373 -3.97 -3.01 -34.89
C GLN A 373 -3.85 -2.86 -33.37
N TYR A 374 -4.70 -3.56 -32.60
CA TYR A 374 -4.71 -3.43 -31.15
C TYR A 374 -3.46 -4.01 -30.49
N TYR A 375 -2.93 -5.14 -30.99
CA TYR A 375 -1.71 -5.71 -30.44
C TYR A 375 -0.50 -4.80 -30.69
N ARG A 376 -0.39 -4.23 -31.89
CA ARG A 376 0.66 -3.24 -32.18
C ARG A 376 0.49 -1.99 -31.31
N GLN A 377 -0.73 -1.50 -31.14
CA GLN A 377 -1.02 -0.35 -30.28
C GLN A 377 -0.62 -0.63 -28.82
N LEU A 378 -0.88 -1.84 -28.33
CA LEU A 378 -0.52 -2.26 -26.97
C LEU A 378 1.00 -2.23 -26.77
N ILE A 379 1.77 -2.84 -27.69
CA ILE A 379 3.24 -2.83 -27.60
C ILE A 379 3.79 -1.39 -27.65
N LYS A 380 3.28 -0.56 -28.56
CA LYS A 380 3.72 0.84 -28.66
C LYS A 380 3.37 1.67 -27.42
N ALA A 381 2.19 1.47 -26.86
CA ALA A 381 1.79 2.13 -25.62
C ALA A 381 2.71 1.73 -24.45
N HIS A 382 3.09 0.45 -24.37
CA HIS A 382 4.07 0.00 -23.39
C HIS A 382 5.43 0.69 -23.56
N ASP A 383 5.97 0.72 -24.79
CA ASP A 383 7.26 1.35 -25.06
C ASP A 383 7.25 2.86 -24.74
N GLU A 384 6.16 3.55 -25.05
CA GLU A 384 5.96 4.96 -24.71
C GLU A 384 5.95 5.18 -23.20
N ILE A 385 5.19 4.38 -22.45
CA ILE A 385 5.11 4.46 -20.99
C ILE A 385 6.47 4.16 -20.35
N ARG A 386 7.16 3.11 -20.82
CA ARG A 386 8.50 2.76 -20.36
C ARG A 386 9.49 3.89 -20.61
N PHE A 387 9.41 4.54 -21.77
CA PHE A 387 10.26 5.69 -22.08
C PHE A 387 9.93 6.91 -21.21
N LYS A 388 8.64 7.23 -21.05
CA LYS A 388 8.12 8.34 -20.25
C LYS A 388 8.57 8.26 -18.80
N HIS A 389 8.55 7.06 -18.20
CA HIS A 389 8.81 6.84 -16.78
C HIS A 389 10.16 6.16 -16.49
N ARG A 390 11.10 6.14 -17.45
CA ARG A 390 12.37 5.42 -17.33
C ARG A 390 13.20 5.71 -16.07
N ASN A 391 13.17 6.96 -15.59
CA ASN A 391 13.93 7.40 -14.41
C ASN A 391 13.05 7.53 -13.14
N ASN A 392 11.81 7.05 -13.17
CA ASN A 392 10.87 7.14 -12.07
C ASN A 392 10.92 5.87 -11.22
N SER A 393 11.32 5.97 -9.96
CA SER A 393 11.46 4.81 -9.06
C SER A 393 10.13 4.10 -8.83
N THR A 394 9.04 4.86 -8.63
CA THR A 394 7.69 4.30 -8.47
C THR A 394 7.30 3.45 -9.67
N TYR A 395 7.60 3.91 -10.89
CA TYR A 395 7.34 3.09 -12.07
C TYR A 395 8.16 1.80 -12.07
N GLN A 396 9.47 1.89 -11.83
CA GLN A 396 10.36 0.73 -11.88
C GLN A 396 10.00 -0.34 -10.84
N ASN A 397 9.61 0.08 -9.64
CA ASN A 397 9.42 -0.82 -8.50
C ASN A 397 7.95 -1.25 -8.30
N VAL A 398 6.97 -0.45 -8.75
CA VAL A 398 5.55 -0.71 -8.50
C VAL A 398 4.78 -1.08 -9.77
N PHE A 399 4.94 -0.30 -10.85
CA PHE A 399 4.06 -0.42 -12.02
C PHE A 399 4.62 -1.30 -13.12
N ARG A 400 5.94 -1.33 -13.31
CA ARG A 400 6.59 -1.95 -14.47
C ARG A 400 6.24 -3.43 -14.64
N SER A 401 6.31 -4.22 -13.57
CA SER A 401 6.00 -5.66 -13.61
C SER A 401 4.57 -5.93 -14.06
N GLU A 402 3.65 -5.03 -13.74
CA GLU A 402 2.24 -5.19 -14.07
C GLU A 402 1.98 -4.93 -15.55
N TYR A 403 2.63 -3.93 -16.14
CA TYR A 403 2.63 -3.75 -17.60
C TYR A 403 3.21 -4.96 -18.33
N GLU A 404 4.34 -5.49 -17.87
CA GLU A 404 5.00 -6.67 -18.43
C GLU A 404 4.09 -7.92 -18.34
N SER A 405 3.36 -8.07 -17.22
CA SER A 405 2.38 -9.14 -17.01
C SER A 405 1.24 -9.10 -18.05
N ILE A 406 0.65 -7.93 -18.31
CA ILE A 406 -0.40 -7.77 -19.32
C ILE A 406 0.09 -8.07 -20.73
N LEU A 407 1.33 -7.68 -21.08
CA LEU A 407 1.94 -8.08 -22.35
C LEU A 407 2.14 -9.60 -22.42
N GLY A 408 2.51 -10.24 -21.31
CA GLY A 408 2.58 -11.68 -21.18
C GLY A 408 1.24 -12.34 -21.50
N TYR A 409 0.15 -11.89 -20.89
CA TYR A 409 -1.20 -12.39 -21.20
C TYR A 409 -1.59 -12.18 -22.66
N ALA A 410 -1.33 -11.01 -23.23
CA ALA A 410 -1.60 -10.74 -24.65
C ALA A 410 -0.85 -11.71 -25.58
N SER A 411 0.42 -11.98 -25.27
CA SER A 411 1.23 -12.96 -25.99
C SER A 411 0.66 -14.37 -25.86
N LEU A 412 0.24 -14.78 -24.66
CA LEU A 412 -0.36 -16.10 -24.45
C LEU A 412 -1.62 -16.30 -25.29
N TYR A 413 -2.55 -15.34 -25.27
CA TYR A 413 -3.78 -15.43 -26.07
C TYR A 413 -3.51 -15.45 -27.58
N LEU A 414 -2.46 -14.79 -28.05
CA LEU A 414 -2.06 -14.84 -29.47
C LEU A 414 -1.34 -16.14 -29.85
N ASN A 415 -1.04 -17.02 -28.90
CA ASN A 415 -0.43 -18.32 -29.16
C ASN A 415 -1.45 -19.47 -29.30
N ASP A 416 -2.75 -19.18 -29.29
CA ASP A 416 -3.81 -20.19 -29.31
C ASP A 416 -3.88 -20.96 -30.64
N ASP A 417 -3.67 -20.29 -31.79
CA ASP A 417 -3.70 -20.92 -33.10
C ASP A 417 -2.65 -20.37 -34.09
N HIS A 418 -2.56 -21.02 -35.25
CA HIS A 418 -1.57 -20.71 -36.27
C HIS A 418 -1.70 -19.30 -36.88
N ASN A 419 -2.91 -18.78 -37.08
CA ASN A 419 -3.11 -17.43 -37.60
C ASN A 419 -2.73 -16.38 -36.57
N LEU A 420 -3.10 -16.59 -35.30
CA LEU A 420 -2.73 -15.70 -34.21
C LEU A 420 -1.21 -15.67 -33.97
N LYS A 421 -0.53 -16.82 -34.04
CA LYS A 421 0.93 -16.90 -33.98
C LYS A 421 1.61 -16.13 -35.10
N ARG A 422 1.10 -16.26 -36.33
CA ARG A 422 1.63 -15.50 -37.47
C ARG A 422 1.34 -14.00 -37.37
N LEU A 423 0.18 -13.63 -36.82
CA LEU A 423 -0.17 -12.24 -36.51
C LEU A 423 0.81 -11.66 -35.47
N GLN A 424 1.14 -12.42 -34.44
CA GLN A 424 2.13 -12.04 -33.45
C GLN A 424 3.50 -11.79 -34.12
N LYS A 425 3.98 -12.74 -34.95
CA LYS A 425 5.24 -12.60 -35.70
C LYS A 425 5.23 -11.37 -36.61
N LEU A 426 4.14 -11.13 -37.34
CA LEU A 426 3.95 -9.94 -38.17
C LEU A 426 4.11 -8.65 -37.36
N VAL A 427 3.39 -8.52 -36.25
CA VAL A 427 3.44 -7.30 -35.42
C VAL A 427 4.82 -7.11 -34.78
N SER A 428 5.43 -8.16 -34.24
CA SER A 428 6.80 -8.08 -33.67
C SER A 428 7.83 -7.66 -34.73
N THR A 429 7.70 -8.16 -35.96
CA THR A 429 8.53 -7.75 -37.10
C THR A 429 8.35 -6.26 -37.39
N LEU A 430 7.11 -5.78 -37.47
CA LEU A 430 6.82 -4.37 -37.71
C LEU A 430 7.40 -3.45 -36.63
N ILE A 431 7.34 -3.84 -35.36
CA ILE A 431 7.94 -3.06 -34.26
C ILE A 431 9.46 -3.02 -34.40
N THR A 432 10.09 -4.14 -34.76
CA THR A 432 11.54 -4.23 -34.96
C THR A 432 12.01 -3.32 -36.11
N LEU A 433 11.28 -3.33 -37.23
CA LEU A 433 11.59 -2.50 -38.41
C LEU A 433 11.34 -1.01 -38.18
N ASP A 434 10.40 -0.64 -37.30
CA ASP A 434 10.22 0.75 -36.88
C ASP A 434 11.43 1.26 -36.06
N GLN A 435 12.22 0.37 -35.44
CA GLN A 435 13.39 0.71 -34.61
C GLN A 435 14.73 0.57 -35.35
N LYS A 436 14.81 -0.31 -36.36
CA LYS A 436 16.02 -0.59 -37.15
C LYS A 436 15.76 -0.36 -38.63
N ALA A 437 16.49 0.60 -39.21
CA ALA A 437 16.32 0.96 -40.62
C ALA A 437 17.03 0.01 -41.61
N VAL A 438 18.05 -0.73 -41.17
CA VAL A 438 18.85 -1.63 -42.02
C VAL A 438 19.04 -2.98 -41.33
N ILE A 439 18.77 -4.06 -42.04
CA ILE A 439 18.99 -5.44 -41.59
C ILE A 439 20.17 -6.01 -42.36
N GLU A 440 21.29 -6.24 -41.67
CA GLU A 440 22.55 -6.66 -42.33
C GLU A 440 22.55 -8.15 -42.71
N ASN A 441 21.85 -8.99 -41.95
CA ASN A 441 21.84 -10.44 -42.15
C ASN A 441 20.79 -10.83 -43.21
N PRO A 442 21.18 -11.44 -44.34
CA PRO A 442 20.22 -11.81 -45.37
C PRO A 442 19.20 -12.90 -44.97
N ASN A 443 19.57 -13.79 -44.05
CA ASN A 443 18.61 -14.76 -43.51
C ASN A 443 17.54 -14.08 -42.64
N GLU A 444 17.92 -13.00 -41.96
CA GLU A 444 16.99 -12.18 -41.18
C GLU A 444 16.05 -11.38 -42.10
N LEU A 445 16.56 -10.88 -43.24
CA LEU A 445 15.74 -10.26 -44.29
C LEU A 445 14.63 -11.21 -44.77
N GLU A 446 14.98 -12.45 -45.13
CA GLU A 446 14.02 -13.47 -45.56
C GLU A 446 12.95 -13.77 -44.51
N GLN A 447 13.35 -13.93 -43.24
CA GLN A 447 12.43 -14.19 -42.14
C GLN A 447 11.46 -13.02 -41.89
N HIS A 448 11.95 -11.78 -42.00
CA HIS A 448 11.11 -10.59 -41.85
C HIS A 448 10.15 -10.45 -43.02
N ILE A 449 10.61 -10.65 -44.27
CA ILE A 449 9.73 -10.64 -45.45
C ILE A 449 8.65 -11.72 -45.33
N GLU A 450 9.01 -12.95 -44.94
CA GLU A 450 8.06 -14.03 -44.69
C GLU A 450 6.99 -13.63 -43.65
N ALA A 451 7.40 -13.00 -42.56
CA ALA A 451 6.48 -12.52 -41.53
C ALA A 451 5.53 -11.43 -42.05
N LEU A 452 6.05 -10.47 -42.82
CA LEU A 452 5.25 -9.39 -43.41
C LEU A 452 4.20 -9.90 -44.39
N ARG A 453 4.50 -10.99 -45.12
CA ARG A 453 3.57 -11.62 -46.07
C ARG A 453 2.35 -12.25 -45.44
N PHE A 454 2.36 -12.51 -44.14
CA PHE A 454 1.13 -12.91 -43.46
C PHE A 454 0.01 -11.87 -43.66
N ALA A 455 0.36 -10.60 -43.95
CA ALA A 455 -0.61 -9.57 -44.28
C ALA A 455 -1.47 -9.86 -45.52
N TYR A 456 -1.10 -10.80 -46.40
CA TYR A 456 -1.94 -11.24 -47.52
C TYR A 456 -3.22 -11.98 -47.07
N VAL A 457 -3.27 -12.42 -45.82
CA VAL A 457 -4.52 -12.93 -45.20
C VAL A 457 -5.52 -11.79 -44.99
N PHE A 458 -5.07 -10.53 -44.95
CA PHE A 458 -5.95 -9.37 -44.88
C PHE A 458 -6.50 -9.04 -46.26
N LYS A 459 -7.81 -8.79 -46.34
CA LYS A 459 -8.41 -8.33 -47.59
C LYS A 459 -7.86 -6.95 -47.98
N PRO A 460 -7.72 -6.66 -49.29
CA PRO A 460 -7.19 -5.38 -49.79
C PRO A 460 -7.90 -4.15 -49.20
N ILE A 461 -9.22 -4.24 -48.99
CA ILE A 461 -10.02 -3.16 -48.39
C ILE A 461 -9.49 -2.70 -47.02
N HIS A 462 -8.87 -3.62 -46.25
CA HIS A 462 -8.29 -3.30 -44.95
C HIS A 462 -6.85 -2.77 -45.05
N THR A 463 -6.08 -3.20 -46.05
CA THR A 463 -4.68 -2.81 -46.21
C THR A 463 -4.48 -1.53 -47.01
N ASP A 464 -5.40 -1.21 -47.92
CA ASP A 464 -5.17 -0.15 -48.91
C ASP A 464 -5.52 1.24 -48.38
N GLN A 465 -6.34 1.32 -47.33
CA GLN A 465 -6.86 2.58 -46.79
C GLN A 465 -6.35 2.90 -45.38
N THR A 466 -5.55 2.01 -44.79
CA THR A 466 -5.12 2.14 -43.38
C THR A 466 -3.63 2.40 -43.27
N LEU A 467 -3.23 3.15 -42.23
CA LEU A 467 -1.82 3.42 -41.95
C LEU A 467 -1.01 2.14 -41.75
N LEU A 468 -1.59 1.13 -41.08
CA LEU A 468 -0.95 -0.16 -40.85
C LEU A 468 -0.66 -0.89 -42.16
N GLY A 469 -1.62 -0.92 -43.09
CA GLY A 469 -1.42 -1.55 -44.38
C GLY A 469 -0.39 -0.85 -45.25
N HIS A 470 -0.36 0.49 -45.24
CA HIS A 470 0.70 1.27 -45.92
C HIS A 470 2.08 0.96 -45.34
N LEU A 471 2.18 0.90 -44.00
CA LEU A 471 3.43 0.63 -43.30
C LEU A 471 3.94 -0.79 -43.59
N ILE A 472 3.06 -1.80 -43.64
CA ILE A 472 3.42 -3.16 -44.05
C ILE A 472 3.97 -3.15 -45.48
N LYS A 473 3.24 -2.55 -46.43
CA LYS A 473 3.66 -2.51 -47.85
C LYS A 473 5.01 -1.82 -48.04
N MET A 474 5.22 -0.70 -47.36
CA MET A 474 6.46 0.07 -47.41
C MET A 474 7.65 -0.75 -46.89
N HIS A 475 7.50 -1.35 -45.71
CA HIS A 475 8.53 -2.21 -45.13
C HIS A 475 8.81 -3.45 -45.99
N THR A 476 7.77 -4.12 -46.52
CA THR A 476 7.97 -5.27 -47.43
C THR A 476 8.78 -4.86 -48.65
N LEU A 477 8.41 -3.77 -49.32
CA LEU A 477 9.10 -3.33 -50.52
C LEU A 477 10.58 -2.97 -50.25
N ASN A 478 10.86 -2.26 -49.16
CA ASN A 478 12.22 -1.89 -48.80
C ASN A 478 13.10 -3.11 -48.52
N LEU A 479 12.59 -4.08 -47.76
CA LEU A 479 13.33 -5.31 -47.46
C LEU A 479 13.53 -6.17 -48.70
N GLU A 480 12.53 -6.27 -49.58
CA GLU A 480 12.64 -6.99 -50.85
C GLU A 480 13.68 -6.33 -51.78
N GLN A 481 13.71 -5.00 -51.85
CA GLN A 481 14.75 -4.27 -52.59
C GLN A 481 16.14 -4.49 -52.00
N GLN A 482 16.28 -4.44 -50.68
CA GLN A 482 17.54 -4.68 -50.00
C GLN A 482 18.05 -6.10 -50.24
N LEU A 483 17.18 -7.11 -50.10
CA LEU A 483 17.54 -8.50 -50.34
C LEU A 483 17.93 -8.73 -51.80
N PHE A 484 17.20 -8.13 -52.75
CA PHE A 484 17.53 -8.22 -54.15
C PHE A 484 18.94 -7.67 -54.44
N ALA A 485 19.23 -6.44 -54.00
CA ALA A 485 20.52 -5.80 -54.23
C ALA A 485 21.69 -6.54 -53.56
N THR A 486 21.45 -7.12 -52.38
CA THR A 486 22.52 -7.76 -51.58
C THR A 486 22.83 -9.18 -52.06
N ILE A 487 21.83 -9.93 -52.51
CA ILE A 487 21.98 -11.36 -52.86
C ILE A 487 21.74 -11.64 -54.34
N PHE A 488 20.60 -11.20 -54.86
CA PHE A 488 20.16 -11.64 -56.20
C PHE A 488 20.91 -10.94 -57.32
N GLU A 489 21.22 -9.65 -57.16
CA GLU A 489 21.92 -8.87 -58.17
C GLU A 489 23.33 -9.44 -58.45
N GLU A 490 24.07 -9.82 -57.41
CA GLU A 490 25.40 -10.43 -57.55
C GLU A 490 25.33 -11.79 -58.28
N GLU A 491 24.37 -12.64 -57.94
CA GLU A 491 24.21 -13.95 -58.57
C GLU A 491 23.71 -13.86 -60.02
N ILE A 492 22.84 -12.89 -60.34
CA ILE A 492 22.43 -12.58 -61.72
C ILE A 492 23.65 -12.10 -62.53
N ASP A 493 24.47 -11.21 -61.97
CA ASP A 493 25.70 -10.73 -62.61
C ASP A 493 26.72 -11.84 -62.85
N LYS A 494 26.90 -12.74 -61.88
CA LYS A 494 27.74 -13.94 -62.03
C LYS A 494 27.23 -14.83 -63.16
N LEU A 495 25.92 -15.07 -63.23
CA LEU A 495 25.33 -15.87 -64.29
C LEU A 495 25.52 -15.21 -65.66
N ASN A 496 25.26 -13.91 -65.78
CA ASN A 496 25.42 -13.14 -67.01
C ASN A 496 26.87 -13.12 -67.54
N ARG A 497 27.86 -13.13 -66.64
CA ARG A 497 29.29 -13.19 -67.00
C ARG A 497 29.78 -14.61 -67.30
N THR A 498 28.99 -15.64 -66.98
CA THR A 498 29.38 -17.04 -67.18
C THR A 498 29.20 -17.46 -68.64
N LYS A 499 30.30 -17.84 -69.31
CA LYS A 499 30.23 -18.36 -70.69
C LYS A 499 29.52 -19.72 -70.72
N ALA A 500 28.56 -19.87 -71.63
CA ALA A 500 27.85 -21.12 -71.85
C ALA A 500 28.80 -22.19 -72.42
N THR A 501 29.09 -23.21 -71.63
CA THR A 501 29.91 -24.38 -71.99
C THR A 501 29.31 -25.64 -71.38
N GLU A 502 29.70 -26.83 -71.85
CA GLU A 502 29.27 -28.10 -71.25
C GLU A 502 29.60 -28.20 -69.75
N LYS A 503 30.65 -27.52 -69.26
CA LYS A 503 31.01 -27.47 -67.83
C LYS A 503 30.15 -26.51 -67.00
N THR A 504 29.48 -25.54 -67.63
CA THR A 504 28.69 -24.50 -66.95
C THR A 504 27.18 -24.65 -67.18
N LYS A 505 26.75 -25.78 -67.74
CA LYS A 505 25.34 -26.11 -68.03
C LYS A 505 24.41 -26.01 -66.82
N GLN A 506 24.93 -26.23 -65.61
CA GLN A 506 24.19 -26.17 -64.36
C GLN A 506 24.26 -24.81 -63.64
N ALA A 507 24.97 -23.82 -64.18
CA ALA A 507 25.07 -22.49 -63.56
C ALA A 507 23.71 -21.82 -63.25
N PRO A 508 22.66 -21.96 -64.10
CA PRO A 508 21.34 -21.41 -63.79
C PRO A 508 20.60 -22.10 -62.63
N GLU A 509 20.99 -23.32 -62.23
CA GLU A 509 20.29 -24.07 -61.18
C GLU A 509 20.41 -23.42 -59.81
N ILE A 510 21.51 -22.72 -59.54
CA ILE A 510 21.73 -21.98 -58.28
C ILE A 510 20.66 -20.88 -58.15
N LEU A 511 20.52 -20.03 -59.17
CA LEU A 511 19.52 -18.96 -59.18
C LEU A 511 18.10 -19.52 -59.15
N ARG A 512 17.82 -20.63 -59.85
CA ARG A 512 16.51 -21.32 -59.78
C ARG A 512 16.19 -21.82 -58.38
N GLN A 513 17.17 -22.37 -57.65
CA GLN A 513 16.97 -22.80 -56.27
C GLN A 513 16.71 -21.60 -55.35
N MET A 514 17.42 -20.49 -55.53
CA MET A 514 17.20 -19.26 -54.78
C MET A 514 15.79 -18.68 -55.02
N ILE A 515 15.34 -18.63 -56.27
CA ILE A 515 13.97 -18.19 -56.64
C ILE A 515 12.90 -19.09 -56.01
N ARG A 516 13.13 -20.41 -55.93
CA ARG A 516 12.15 -21.34 -55.34
C ARG A 516 12.03 -21.20 -53.83
N ASN A 517 13.12 -20.85 -53.15
CA ASN A 517 13.19 -20.84 -51.69
C ASN A 517 12.95 -19.44 -51.09
N THR A 518 12.95 -18.38 -51.90
CA THR A 518 12.80 -17.02 -51.41
C THR A 518 11.36 -16.62 -51.12
N SER A 519 11.18 -15.92 -50.00
CA SER A 519 9.96 -15.20 -49.67
C SER A 519 9.92 -13.82 -50.32
N CYS A 520 10.77 -13.47 -51.29
CA CYS A 520 10.76 -12.15 -51.95
C CYS A 520 10.15 -12.20 -53.36
N ASP A 521 9.06 -11.46 -53.62
CA ASP A 521 8.28 -11.51 -54.88
C ASP A 521 8.99 -10.67 -55.93
N LEU A 522 9.50 -9.51 -55.53
CA LEU A 522 10.37 -8.70 -56.36
C LEU A 522 11.59 -9.49 -56.84
N CYS A 523 12.22 -10.27 -55.95
CA CYS A 523 13.40 -11.06 -56.26
C CYS A 523 13.06 -12.19 -57.23
N ARG A 524 11.92 -12.89 -57.03
CA ARG A 524 11.45 -13.89 -58.00
C ARG A 524 11.13 -13.28 -59.36
N ALA A 525 10.47 -12.13 -59.40
CA ALA A 525 10.10 -11.48 -60.66
C ALA A 525 11.35 -11.04 -61.43
N LYS A 526 12.23 -10.25 -60.79
CA LYS A 526 13.42 -9.69 -61.44
C LYS A 526 14.50 -10.73 -61.80
N ALA A 527 14.56 -11.86 -61.11
CA ALA A 527 15.52 -12.91 -61.42
C ALA A 527 15.05 -13.85 -62.55
N LEU A 528 13.77 -13.75 -62.95
CA LEU A 528 13.21 -14.46 -64.11
C LEU A 528 13.21 -13.61 -65.39
N ASP A 529 13.28 -12.29 -65.25
CA ASP A 529 13.52 -11.31 -66.32
C ASP A 529 14.99 -11.37 -66.79
#